data_AF-A0A4Q9LY56-F1
#
_entry.id   AF-A0A4Q9LY56-F1
#
_cell.length_a   1.000
_cell.length_b   1.000
_cell.length_c   1.000
_cell.angle_alpha   90.00
_cell.angle_beta   90.00
_cell.angle_gamma   90.00
#
_symmetry.space_group_name_H-M   'P 1'
#
loop_
_entity.id
_entity.type
_entity.pdbx_description
1 polymer ?
#
loop_
_entity_poly.entity_id
_entity_poly.type
_entity_poly.pdbx_seq_one_letter_code
_entity_poly.pdbx_strand_id
1 'polypeptide(L)'
;MNVYRYMRMNMVFNGYIFIWIYIWYKIISFEQINARKFRYRFKRNENSEILFFCCEKMSNEVLNEDYEIFFFADANLESYSEENPIFIYREDNFIQFEVLNSFLVSSASENEARNGMIQCGHELSYFLKLSKDITEMPNNLDNHQFKYMMILLKFLKAVENKNFFEFYQALICQYFFHQNDGARRNEYFDFEKIFNSNFLTRIDFSIKKNIFSTFLNSYMINYEFHDGNLILFENSRKFYDVALFDENIPFKNLLITDFRVFCILENILKDTNTRKIFKLLLNETNIKSLIINSYKGCEIFDRNLHFFILSIHTFKSIVMANFIKFSSFFISKVKAVFELNIEYLSLKNIVVSKSILGLFLKKGGLKGLVLYNVNIMEHYGFTDVYSASNETLHFIDFKNVFIGVNWWNNFFSSANVSKIILLFRSIIAEEYFLQEFKNLNRKMNVVYFKAQFCFRKISKSFIKCLN
;
A
#
# COMPACT_ATOMS: atom_id res chain seq x y z
N MET A 1 -61.05 9.90 -35.88
CA MET A 1 -59.94 9.72 -34.92
C MET A 1 -58.89 8.76 -35.48
N ASN A 2 -57.96 9.28 -36.29
CA ASN A 2 -56.52 9.00 -36.26
C ASN A 2 -55.90 7.60 -36.49
N VAL A 3 -56.29 6.87 -37.55
CA VAL A 3 -55.44 5.79 -38.14
C VAL A 3 -54.10 6.35 -38.63
N TYR A 4 -54.10 7.57 -39.19
CA TYR A 4 -52.89 8.25 -39.67
C TYR A 4 -51.92 8.63 -38.53
N ARG A 5 -52.44 8.98 -37.35
CA ARG A 5 -51.62 9.28 -36.17
C ARG A 5 -51.08 8.01 -35.52
N TYR A 6 -51.83 6.90 -35.59
CA TYR A 6 -51.38 5.58 -35.15
C TYR A 6 -50.28 5.00 -36.07
N MET A 7 -50.42 5.13 -37.39
CA MET A 7 -49.37 4.74 -38.35
C MET A 7 -48.12 5.63 -38.23
N ARG A 8 -48.29 6.94 -38.00
CA ARG A 8 -47.16 7.86 -37.76
C ARG A 8 -46.48 7.59 -36.43
N MET A 9 -47.22 7.23 -35.37
CA MET A 9 -46.64 6.76 -34.11
C MET A 9 -45.89 5.45 -34.29
N ASN A 10 -46.40 4.48 -35.05
CA ASN A 10 -45.72 3.20 -35.30
C ASN A 10 -44.47 3.32 -36.21
N MET A 11 -44.46 4.21 -37.21
CA MET A 11 -43.24 4.48 -38.00
C MET A 11 -42.17 5.20 -37.15
N VAL A 12 -42.60 6.14 -36.30
CA VAL A 12 -41.70 6.82 -35.35
C VAL A 12 -41.21 5.85 -34.28
N PHE A 13 -42.06 4.96 -33.77
CA PHE A 13 -41.69 3.89 -32.84
C PHE A 13 -40.70 2.91 -33.47
N ASN A 14 -40.92 2.51 -34.74
CA ASN A 14 -39.98 1.66 -35.48
C ASN A 14 -38.65 2.38 -35.74
N GLY A 15 -38.67 3.68 -36.03
CA GLY A 15 -37.45 4.49 -36.16
C GLY A 15 -36.68 4.60 -34.84
N TYR A 16 -37.37 4.83 -33.71
CA TYR A 16 -36.76 4.84 -32.38
C TYR A 16 -36.26 3.45 -31.98
N ILE A 17 -37.00 2.38 -32.26
CA ILE A 17 -36.55 1.01 -32.04
C ILE A 17 -35.32 0.72 -32.90
N PHE A 18 -35.26 1.18 -34.15
CA PHE A 18 -34.09 1.00 -35.00
C PHE A 18 -32.88 1.80 -34.49
N ILE A 19 -33.10 3.01 -33.98
CA ILE A 19 -32.05 3.80 -33.31
C ILE A 19 -31.60 3.10 -32.03
N TRP A 20 -32.51 2.56 -31.23
CA TRP A 20 -32.18 1.79 -30.03
C TRP A 20 -31.46 0.50 -30.38
N ILE A 21 -31.88 -0.25 -31.40
CA ILE A 21 -31.19 -1.44 -31.89
C ILE A 21 -29.83 -1.07 -32.47
N TYR A 22 -29.69 0.08 -33.14
CA TYR A 22 -28.41 0.55 -33.66
C TYR A 22 -27.50 1.05 -32.54
N ILE A 23 -28.03 1.69 -31.50
CA ILE A 23 -27.31 2.08 -30.29
C ILE A 23 -26.92 0.81 -29.51
N TRP A 24 -27.82 -0.15 -29.33
CA TRP A 24 -27.53 -1.45 -28.72
C TRP A 24 -26.54 -2.25 -29.54
N TYR A 25 -26.63 -2.25 -30.86
CA TYR A 25 -25.65 -2.87 -31.76
C TYR A 25 -24.31 -2.14 -31.68
N LYS A 26 -24.31 -0.80 -31.59
CA LYS A 26 -23.11 0.00 -31.35
C LYS A 26 -22.50 -0.29 -29.98
N ILE A 27 -23.31 -0.42 -28.93
CA ILE A 27 -22.91 -0.76 -27.56
C ILE A 27 -22.41 -2.21 -27.50
N ILE A 28 -23.08 -3.18 -28.13
CA ILE A 28 -22.62 -4.57 -28.25
C ILE A 28 -21.33 -4.62 -29.07
N SER A 29 -21.19 -3.80 -30.12
CA SER A 29 -19.94 -3.66 -30.88
C SER A 29 -18.86 -2.86 -30.12
N PHE A 30 -19.21 -2.17 -29.03
CA PHE A 30 -18.31 -1.50 -28.09
C PHE A 30 -17.95 -2.39 -26.89
N GLU A 31 -18.85 -3.30 -26.47
CA GLU A 31 -18.51 -4.43 -25.59
C GLU A 31 -17.67 -5.46 -26.35
N GLN A 32 -17.79 -5.51 -27.68
CA GLN A 32 -16.79 -6.05 -28.60
C GLN A 32 -15.72 -5.00 -28.95
N ILE A 33 -15.19 -4.25 -27.97
CA ILE A 33 -13.81 -3.78 -28.10
C ILE A 33 -12.97 -5.05 -28.20
N ASN A 34 -12.72 -5.47 -29.45
CA ASN A 34 -11.93 -6.62 -29.80
C ASN A 34 -10.63 -6.59 -28.98
N ALA A 35 -10.46 -7.53 -28.06
CA ALA A 35 -9.17 -7.86 -27.52
C ALA A 35 -8.32 -8.34 -28.70
N ARG A 36 -7.46 -7.46 -29.21
CA ARG A 36 -6.58 -7.79 -30.33
C ARG A 36 -5.44 -8.62 -29.78
N LYS A 37 -5.33 -9.87 -30.22
CA LYS A 37 -4.14 -10.67 -29.97
C LYS A 37 -3.08 -10.26 -30.99
N PHE A 38 -2.01 -9.64 -30.50
CA PHE A 38 -0.87 -9.26 -31.31
C PHE A 38 0.18 -10.35 -31.23
N ARG A 39 0.78 -10.66 -32.38
CA ARG A 39 1.87 -11.61 -32.51
C ARG A 39 3.05 -10.92 -33.19
N TYR A 40 4.20 -10.95 -32.52
CA TYR A 40 5.43 -10.34 -32.97
C TYR A 40 6.50 -11.41 -33.12
N ARG A 41 7.13 -11.51 -34.29
CA ARG A 41 8.37 -12.28 -34.43
C ARG A 41 9.56 -11.36 -34.14
N PHE A 42 10.60 -11.91 -33.56
CA PHE A 42 11.87 -11.21 -33.41
C PHE A 42 13.03 -12.07 -33.89
N LYS A 43 14.07 -11.45 -34.44
CA LYS A 43 15.33 -12.10 -34.80
C LYS A 43 16.51 -11.23 -34.41
N ARG A 44 17.60 -11.86 -34.00
CA ARG A 44 18.89 -11.19 -33.85
C ARG A 44 19.57 -11.04 -35.20
N ASN A 45 20.12 -9.86 -35.48
CA ASN A 45 20.98 -9.64 -36.64
C ASN A 45 22.49 -9.71 -36.30
N GLU A 46 23.33 -9.61 -37.32
CA GLU A 46 24.79 -9.68 -37.17
C GLU A 46 25.37 -8.53 -36.32
N ASN A 47 24.69 -7.38 -36.29
CA ASN A 47 25.06 -6.22 -35.48
C ASN A 47 24.71 -6.37 -34.00
N SER A 48 24.26 -7.55 -33.56
CA SER A 48 23.76 -7.78 -32.20
C SER A 48 22.61 -6.84 -31.83
N GLU A 49 21.67 -6.67 -32.77
CA GLU A 49 20.41 -5.97 -32.55
C GLU A 49 19.26 -6.98 -32.65
N ILE A 50 18.17 -6.75 -31.90
CA ILE A 50 16.96 -7.56 -32.02
C ILE A 50 15.95 -6.79 -32.88
N LEU A 51 15.62 -7.37 -34.02
CA LEU A 51 14.67 -6.84 -34.99
C LEU A 51 13.29 -7.44 -34.73
N PHE A 52 12.28 -6.60 -34.49
CA PHE A 52 10.89 -7.02 -34.31
C PHE A 52 10.08 -6.81 -35.58
N PHE A 53 9.16 -7.74 -35.87
CA PHE A 53 8.23 -7.67 -36.99
C PHE A 53 6.83 -8.08 -36.53
N CYS A 54 5.80 -7.40 -37.01
CA CYS A 54 4.41 -7.73 -36.69
C CYS A 54 3.94 -8.87 -37.62
N CYS A 55 3.49 -10.00 -37.06
CA CYS A 55 3.02 -11.12 -37.88
C CYS A 55 1.55 -10.97 -38.26
N GLU A 56 0.66 -10.79 -37.27
CA GLU A 56 -0.78 -10.70 -37.51
C GLU A 56 -1.49 -9.89 -36.41
N LYS A 57 -2.55 -9.18 -36.79
CA LYS A 57 -3.58 -8.66 -35.87
C LYS A 57 -4.74 -9.65 -35.88
N MET A 58 -4.73 -10.68 -35.04
CA MET A 58 -5.86 -11.61 -34.97
C MET A 58 -7.02 -10.93 -34.24
N SER A 59 -8.10 -10.63 -34.96
CA SER A 59 -9.41 -10.35 -34.37
C SER A 59 -10.16 -11.67 -34.33
N ASN A 60 -10.21 -12.30 -33.16
CA ASN A 60 -11.23 -13.25 -32.68
C ASN A 60 -10.59 -14.12 -31.60
N GLU A 61 -10.64 -13.65 -30.37
CA GLU A 61 -10.61 -14.47 -29.15
C GLU A 61 -10.98 -13.55 -27.99
N VAL A 62 -11.98 -13.95 -27.20
CA VAL A 62 -12.30 -13.29 -25.93
C VAL A 62 -11.17 -13.65 -24.98
N LEU A 63 -10.10 -12.85 -24.98
CA LEU A 63 -9.26 -12.79 -23.80
C LEU A 63 -10.06 -12.00 -22.77
N ASN A 64 -10.13 -12.53 -21.55
CA ASN A 64 -10.44 -11.69 -20.40
C ASN A 64 -9.36 -10.58 -20.31
N GLU A 65 -9.36 -9.71 -19.30
CA GLU A 65 -8.20 -8.83 -19.08
C GLU A 65 -6.92 -9.64 -18.76
N ASP A 66 -6.39 -10.33 -19.75
CA ASP A 66 -5.28 -11.26 -19.67
C ASP A 66 -4.06 -10.47 -20.07
N TYR A 67 -3.50 -9.85 -19.04
CA TYR A 67 -2.26 -9.10 -19.01
C TYR A 67 -1.02 -9.98 -19.27
N GLU A 68 -1.13 -10.99 -20.15
CA GLU A 68 -0.15 -12.05 -20.34
C GLU A 68 0.71 -11.80 -21.59
N ILE A 69 2.02 -12.03 -21.45
CA ILE A 69 3.00 -12.02 -22.54
C ILE A 69 3.57 -13.43 -22.66
N PHE A 70 3.37 -14.06 -23.82
CA PHE A 70 3.87 -15.41 -24.10
C PHE A 70 5.09 -15.37 -24.99
N PHE A 71 6.12 -16.12 -24.61
CA PHE A 71 7.33 -16.32 -25.39
C PHE A 71 7.32 -17.71 -26.01
N PHE A 72 7.53 -17.78 -27.32
CA PHE A 72 7.76 -19.02 -28.05
C PHE A 72 9.17 -18.94 -28.63
N ALA A 73 10.06 -19.80 -28.16
CA ALA A 73 11.36 -20.03 -28.77
C ALA A 73 11.16 -21.07 -29.87
N ASP A 74 11.29 -20.68 -31.13
CA ASP A 74 11.14 -21.61 -32.25
C ASP A 74 12.24 -21.40 -33.29
N ALA A 75 12.99 -22.47 -33.55
CA ALA A 75 14.06 -22.52 -34.55
C ALA A 75 13.51 -22.65 -35.99
N ASN A 76 12.21 -22.98 -36.15
CA ASN A 76 11.60 -23.35 -37.44
C ASN A 76 10.63 -22.30 -38.01
N LEU A 77 10.71 -21.04 -37.58
CA LEU A 77 9.92 -19.96 -38.18
C LEU A 77 10.37 -19.74 -39.63
N GLU A 78 9.58 -20.26 -40.58
CA GLU A 78 9.79 -20.11 -42.03
C GLU A 78 10.12 -18.66 -42.41
N SER A 79 11.06 -18.52 -43.35
CA SER A 79 11.54 -17.25 -43.87
C SER A 79 10.49 -16.56 -44.74
N TYR A 80 9.56 -15.84 -44.12
CA TYR A 80 8.67 -14.91 -44.82
C TYR A 80 9.41 -13.61 -45.18
N SER A 81 9.07 -13.08 -46.37
CA SER A 81 9.68 -11.93 -47.05
C SER A 81 10.02 -10.75 -46.14
N GLU A 82 11.14 -10.10 -46.46
CA GLU A 82 11.73 -8.97 -45.74
C GLU A 82 10.80 -7.74 -45.71
N GLU A 83 9.95 -7.70 -44.69
CA GLU A 83 9.33 -6.45 -44.24
C GLU A 83 10.33 -5.67 -43.39
N ASN A 84 10.32 -4.33 -43.49
CA ASN A 84 11.11 -3.48 -42.61
C ASN A 84 10.74 -3.75 -41.13
N PRO A 85 11.72 -3.83 -40.21
CA PRO A 85 11.44 -4.05 -38.80
C PRO A 85 10.63 -2.88 -38.24
N ILE A 86 9.60 -3.19 -37.44
CA ILE A 86 8.74 -2.18 -36.80
C ILE A 86 9.40 -1.55 -35.57
N PHE A 87 10.40 -2.24 -35.01
CA PHE A 87 11.20 -1.82 -33.87
C PHE A 87 12.54 -2.54 -33.86
N ILE A 88 13.58 -1.86 -33.38
CA ILE A 88 14.94 -2.37 -33.23
C ILE A 88 15.35 -2.14 -31.79
N TYR A 89 15.68 -3.22 -31.08
CA TYR A 89 16.20 -3.20 -29.71
C TYR A 89 17.72 -3.35 -29.70
N ARG A 90 18.38 -2.55 -28.86
CA ARG A 90 19.84 -2.44 -28.75
C ARG A 90 20.26 -2.31 -27.29
N GLU A 91 21.56 -2.53 -27.03
CA GLU A 91 22.16 -2.33 -25.70
C GLU A 91 22.10 -0.88 -25.19
N ASP A 92 21.91 0.09 -26.09
CA ASP A 92 21.81 1.53 -25.76
C ASP A 92 20.37 2.01 -25.55
N ASN A 93 19.36 1.13 -25.60
CA ASN A 93 17.98 1.48 -25.25
C ASN A 93 17.89 2.08 -23.84
N PHE A 94 17.08 3.13 -23.68
CA PHE A 94 16.91 3.83 -22.40
C PHE A 94 16.52 2.89 -21.25
N ILE A 95 15.53 2.02 -21.50
CA ILE A 95 15.20 0.88 -20.65
C ILE A 95 15.80 -0.39 -21.23
N GLN A 96 16.60 -1.05 -20.40
CA GLN A 96 17.15 -2.37 -20.66
C GLN A 96 16.25 -3.46 -20.06
N PHE A 97 16.15 -4.60 -20.74
CA PHE A 97 15.34 -5.73 -20.34
C PHE A 97 16.18 -6.99 -20.26
N GLU A 98 16.22 -7.66 -19.11
CA GLU A 98 17.02 -8.88 -18.93
C GLU A 98 16.63 -9.97 -19.92
N VAL A 99 15.31 -10.13 -20.18
CA VAL A 99 14.81 -11.13 -21.12
C VAL A 99 15.33 -10.86 -22.52
N LEU A 100 15.27 -9.61 -23.00
CA LEU A 100 15.78 -9.27 -24.34
C LEU A 100 17.31 -9.30 -24.39
N ASN A 101 17.98 -8.84 -23.33
CA ASN A 101 19.44 -8.85 -23.23
C ASN A 101 20.00 -10.27 -23.29
N SER A 102 19.27 -11.27 -22.79
CA SER A 102 19.70 -12.68 -22.93
C SER A 102 19.84 -13.12 -24.40
N PHE A 103 19.05 -12.57 -25.32
CA PHE A 103 19.17 -12.84 -26.75
C PHE A 103 20.30 -12.03 -27.43
N LEU A 104 20.80 -10.96 -26.79
CA LEU A 104 21.94 -10.17 -27.28
C LEU A 104 23.29 -10.84 -27.00
N VAL A 105 23.39 -11.69 -25.97
CA VAL A 105 24.67 -12.34 -25.61
C VAL A 105 25.02 -13.43 -26.64
N SER A 106 26.25 -13.42 -27.14
CA SER A 106 26.75 -14.28 -28.24
C SER A 106 27.14 -15.70 -27.83
N SER A 107 27.13 -16.02 -26.53
CA SER A 107 27.59 -17.32 -26.00
C SER A 107 26.54 -18.42 -26.01
N ALA A 108 25.32 -18.13 -26.45
CA ALA A 108 24.28 -19.13 -26.63
C ALA A 108 24.73 -20.08 -27.76
N SER A 109 24.90 -21.36 -27.44
CA SER A 109 25.30 -22.40 -28.40
C SER A 109 24.48 -22.30 -29.69
N GLU A 110 25.01 -22.74 -30.84
CA GLU A 110 24.41 -22.59 -32.18
C GLU A 110 22.91 -23.00 -32.30
N ASN A 111 22.34 -23.65 -31.27
CA ASN A 111 20.96 -24.11 -31.18
C ASN A 111 20.03 -23.31 -30.24
N GLU A 112 20.50 -22.30 -29.51
CA GLU A 112 19.65 -21.45 -28.66
C GLU A 112 19.10 -20.25 -29.44
N ALA A 113 17.96 -20.50 -30.10
CA ALA A 113 16.98 -19.56 -30.66
C ALA A 113 17.46 -18.12 -30.97
N ARG A 114 18.14 -17.93 -32.11
CA ARG A 114 18.39 -16.61 -32.72
C ARG A 114 17.11 -15.84 -33.06
N ASN A 115 15.97 -16.54 -33.07
CA ASN A 115 14.66 -16.04 -33.43
C ASN A 115 13.64 -16.49 -32.37
N GLY A 116 12.59 -15.70 -32.19
CA GLY A 116 11.48 -16.08 -31.32
C GLY A 116 10.21 -15.34 -31.67
N MET A 117 9.16 -15.63 -30.91
CA MET A 117 7.86 -15.01 -31.09
C MET A 117 7.27 -14.59 -29.74
N ILE A 118 6.67 -13.41 -29.73
CA ILE A 118 5.96 -12.84 -28.59
C ILE A 118 4.49 -12.71 -28.95
N GLN A 119 3.61 -13.13 -28.05
CA GLN A 119 2.18 -12.93 -28.18
C GLN A 119 1.63 -12.16 -26.97
N CYS A 120 0.85 -11.11 -27.22
CA CYS A 120 0.31 -10.25 -26.18
C CYS A 120 -1.02 -9.62 -26.60
N GLY A 121 -1.84 -9.20 -25.63
CA GLY A 121 -3.13 -8.53 -25.86
C GLY A 121 -3.04 -7.03 -26.22
N HIS A 122 -1.84 -6.51 -26.50
CA HIS A 122 -1.60 -5.09 -26.74
C HIS A 122 -0.52 -4.85 -27.80
N GLU A 123 -0.45 -3.62 -28.33
CA GLU A 123 0.53 -3.24 -29.37
C GLU A 123 1.94 -3.11 -28.77
N LEU A 124 2.66 -4.21 -28.63
CA LEU A 124 4.00 -4.28 -28.02
C LEU A 124 4.97 -3.24 -28.62
N SER A 125 4.93 -3.06 -29.94
CA SER A 125 5.81 -2.11 -30.66
C SER A 125 5.65 -0.68 -30.18
N TYR A 126 4.46 -0.27 -29.76
CA TYR A 126 4.23 1.04 -29.18
C TYR A 126 4.97 1.19 -27.85
N PHE A 127 4.85 0.22 -26.94
CA PHE A 127 5.49 0.28 -25.63
C PHE A 127 7.00 0.08 -25.67
N LEU A 128 7.49 -0.75 -26.60
CA LEU A 128 8.92 -0.89 -26.84
C LEU A 128 9.56 0.42 -27.33
N LYS A 129 8.86 1.17 -28.19
CA LYS A 129 9.29 2.52 -28.61
C LYS A 129 9.39 3.49 -27.43
N LEU A 130 8.35 3.55 -26.58
CA LEU A 130 8.38 4.35 -25.34
C LEU A 130 9.57 3.98 -24.45
N SER A 131 9.90 2.69 -24.34
CA SER A 131 11.01 2.22 -23.51
C SER A 131 12.40 2.54 -24.10
N LYS A 132 12.48 2.86 -25.39
CA LYS A 132 13.74 3.18 -26.07
C LYS A 132 14.16 4.63 -25.83
N ASP A 133 13.21 5.56 -25.82
CA ASP A 133 13.45 6.99 -25.63
C ASP A 133 12.33 7.61 -24.79
N ILE A 134 12.69 8.13 -23.62
CA ILE A 134 11.75 8.76 -22.68
C ILE A 134 11.05 10.00 -23.27
N THR A 135 11.64 10.63 -24.29
CA THR A 135 11.04 11.79 -24.96
C THR A 135 9.85 11.42 -25.84
N GLU A 136 9.70 10.15 -26.21
CA GLU A 136 8.53 9.64 -26.93
C GLU A 136 7.30 9.44 -26.02
N MET A 137 7.45 9.62 -24.70
CA MET A 137 6.36 9.47 -23.74
C MET A 137 5.24 10.50 -24.01
N PRO A 138 4.00 10.07 -24.30
CA PRO A 138 2.93 10.98 -24.65
C PRO A 138 2.48 11.79 -23.43
N ASN A 139 2.09 13.05 -23.66
CA ASN A 139 1.59 13.91 -22.58
C ASN A 139 0.36 13.36 -21.85
N ASN A 140 -0.43 12.50 -22.53
CA ASN A 140 -1.62 11.86 -21.97
C ASN A 140 -1.54 10.34 -22.17
N LEU A 141 -1.43 9.59 -21.08
CA LEU A 141 -1.57 8.14 -21.04
C LEU A 141 -2.96 7.77 -20.49
N ASP A 142 -3.65 6.85 -21.15
CA ASP A 142 -4.88 6.27 -20.62
C ASP A 142 -4.58 5.11 -19.64
N ASN A 143 -5.64 4.64 -18.95
CA ASN A 143 -5.52 3.59 -17.96
C ASN A 143 -4.99 2.26 -18.53
N HIS A 144 -5.30 1.92 -19.78
CA HIS A 144 -4.85 0.68 -20.42
C HIS A 144 -3.38 0.78 -20.81
N GLN A 145 -2.96 1.91 -21.37
CA GLN A 145 -1.57 2.18 -21.73
C GLN A 145 -0.66 2.11 -20.50
N PHE A 146 -1.06 2.72 -19.38
CA PHE A 146 -0.33 2.61 -18.12
C PHE A 146 -0.16 1.15 -17.69
N LYS A 147 -1.27 0.40 -17.65
CA LYS A 147 -1.26 -1.02 -17.26
C LYS A 147 -0.34 -1.85 -18.15
N TYR A 148 -0.47 -1.74 -19.47
CA TYR A 148 0.34 -2.48 -20.43
C TYR A 148 1.83 -2.15 -20.31
N MET A 149 2.19 -0.88 -20.08
CA MET A 149 3.58 -0.53 -19.84
C MET A 149 4.12 -1.17 -18.55
N MET A 150 3.35 -1.17 -17.46
CA MET A 150 3.75 -1.83 -16.22
C MET A 150 3.93 -3.35 -16.38
N ILE A 151 3.07 -3.98 -17.18
CA ILE A 151 3.15 -5.40 -17.54
C ILE A 151 4.41 -5.67 -18.34
N LEU A 152 4.68 -4.84 -19.35
CA LEU A 152 5.88 -4.97 -20.16
C LEU A 152 7.14 -4.93 -19.30
N LEU A 153 7.25 -3.92 -18.42
CA LEU A 153 8.38 -3.78 -17.49
C LEU A 153 8.55 -5.01 -16.59
N LYS A 154 7.44 -5.60 -16.13
CA LYS A 154 7.45 -6.84 -15.33
C LYS A 154 7.93 -8.05 -16.14
N PHE A 155 7.23 -8.35 -17.23
CA PHE A 155 7.41 -9.59 -17.99
C PHE A 155 8.76 -9.65 -18.70
N LEU A 156 9.25 -8.51 -19.21
CA LEU A 156 10.57 -8.43 -19.82
C LEU A 156 11.71 -8.27 -18.81
N LYS A 157 11.38 -8.16 -17.51
CA LYS A 157 12.33 -7.91 -16.41
C LYS A 157 13.20 -6.69 -16.70
N ALA A 158 12.59 -5.50 -16.61
CA ALA A 158 13.32 -4.25 -16.76
C ALA A 158 14.47 -4.15 -15.74
N VAL A 159 15.66 -3.79 -16.22
CA VAL A 159 16.87 -3.68 -15.40
C VAL A 159 16.78 -2.42 -14.54
N GLU A 160 16.82 -2.59 -13.21
CA GLU A 160 16.76 -1.48 -12.27
C GLU A 160 18.05 -0.65 -12.29
N ASN A 161 18.05 0.45 -13.04
CA ASN A 161 19.14 1.42 -13.12
C ASN A 161 18.58 2.87 -13.03
N LYS A 162 19.44 3.88 -13.16
CA LYS A 162 19.02 5.29 -13.11
C LYS A 162 17.93 5.63 -14.13
N ASN A 163 18.09 5.18 -15.37
CA ASN A 163 17.14 5.42 -16.46
C ASN A 163 15.78 4.77 -16.18
N PHE A 164 15.79 3.56 -15.60
CA PHE A 164 14.57 2.89 -15.16
C PHE A 164 13.78 3.76 -14.17
N PHE A 165 14.43 4.30 -13.14
CA PHE A 165 13.75 5.17 -12.18
C PHE A 165 13.28 6.49 -12.82
N GLU A 166 14.06 7.08 -13.73
CA GLU A 166 13.65 8.29 -14.46
C GLU A 166 12.44 8.04 -15.37
N PHE A 167 12.41 6.93 -16.11
CA PHE A 167 11.28 6.51 -16.94
C PHE A 167 10.03 6.30 -16.09
N TYR A 168 10.18 5.55 -15.00
CA TYR A 168 9.10 5.23 -14.09
C TYR A 168 8.54 6.51 -13.44
N GLN A 169 9.42 7.44 -13.09
CA GLN A 169 9.05 8.74 -12.57
C GLN A 169 8.29 9.56 -13.61
N ALA A 170 8.76 9.65 -14.85
CA ALA A 170 8.07 10.37 -15.92
C ALA A 170 6.68 9.80 -16.19
N LEU A 171 6.57 8.47 -16.30
CA LEU A 171 5.32 7.78 -16.61
C LEU A 171 4.28 8.07 -15.53
N ILE A 172 4.71 7.99 -14.28
CA ILE A 172 3.83 8.19 -13.13
C ILE A 172 3.56 9.66 -12.85
N CYS A 173 4.51 10.57 -13.09
CA CYS A 173 4.27 12.01 -12.92
C CYS A 173 3.27 12.53 -13.95
N GLN A 174 3.40 12.09 -15.21
CA GLN A 174 2.40 12.36 -16.23
C GLN A 174 1.03 11.79 -15.84
N TYR A 175 1.02 10.61 -15.22
CA TYR A 175 -0.19 9.98 -14.73
C TYR A 175 -0.82 10.75 -13.54
N PHE A 176 -0.05 11.09 -12.51
CA PHE A 176 -0.58 11.66 -11.27
C PHE A 176 -0.86 13.17 -11.30
N PHE A 177 -0.05 13.96 -12.00
CA PHE A 177 -0.03 15.42 -11.80
C PHE A 177 -0.65 16.23 -12.94
N HIS A 178 -0.79 15.67 -14.16
CA HIS A 178 -1.46 16.37 -15.26
C HIS A 178 -2.98 16.54 -15.08
N GLN A 179 -3.56 16.02 -14.00
CA GLN A 179 -4.97 16.25 -13.64
C GLN A 179 -5.25 17.64 -13.04
N ASN A 180 -4.24 18.36 -12.57
CA ASN A 180 -4.42 19.58 -11.77
C ASN A 180 -4.51 20.87 -12.60
N ASP A 181 -4.28 20.84 -13.91
CA ASP A 181 -4.57 21.98 -14.77
C ASP A 181 -6.08 22.06 -15.01
N GLY A 182 -6.74 22.97 -14.28
CA GLY A 182 -8.20 23.11 -14.15
C GLY A 182 -9.01 23.33 -15.45
N ALA A 183 -8.39 23.24 -16.63
CA ALA A 183 -9.05 23.34 -17.92
C ALA A 183 -9.48 21.99 -18.52
N ARG A 184 -8.89 20.86 -18.11
CA ARG A 184 -9.23 19.54 -18.65
C ARG A 184 -9.06 18.46 -17.59
N ARG A 185 -10.13 18.15 -16.84
CA ARG A 185 -10.25 16.80 -16.29
C ARG A 185 -10.28 15.86 -17.50
N ASN A 186 -9.20 15.12 -17.74
CA ASN A 186 -9.23 14.06 -18.75
C ASN A 186 -10.32 13.08 -18.33
N GLU A 187 -11.47 13.08 -19.03
CA GLU A 187 -12.57 12.12 -18.83
C GLU A 187 -12.12 10.67 -19.03
N TYR A 188 -10.94 10.47 -19.64
CA TYR A 188 -10.29 9.20 -19.91
C TYR A 188 -9.45 8.66 -18.74
N PHE A 189 -9.27 9.43 -17.65
CA PHE A 189 -8.39 9.05 -16.55
C PHE A 189 -9.18 8.87 -15.26
N ASP A 190 -9.05 7.68 -14.68
CA ASP A 190 -9.63 7.36 -13.39
C ASP A 190 -8.66 6.49 -12.58
N PHE A 191 -8.03 7.11 -11.58
CA PHE A 191 -7.11 6.44 -10.68
C PHE A 191 -7.79 5.30 -9.91
N GLU A 192 -9.05 5.49 -9.53
CA GLU A 192 -9.83 4.45 -8.84
C GLU A 192 -10.05 3.25 -9.79
N LYS A 193 -10.17 3.43 -11.12
CA LYS A 193 -10.29 2.28 -12.05
C LYS A 193 -9.02 1.43 -12.18
N ILE A 194 -7.81 2.01 -12.16
CA ILE A 194 -6.59 1.19 -12.16
C ILE A 194 -6.50 0.41 -10.85
N PHE A 195 -6.75 1.08 -9.72
CA PHE A 195 -6.52 0.50 -8.40
C PHE A 195 -7.66 -0.42 -7.93
N ASN A 196 -8.87 -0.22 -8.41
CA ASN A 196 -10.02 -1.12 -8.19
C ASN A 196 -10.04 -2.30 -9.17
N SER A 197 -9.14 -2.35 -10.15
CA SER A 197 -9.05 -3.49 -11.05
C SER A 197 -8.17 -4.60 -10.47
N ASN A 198 -8.43 -5.84 -10.88
CA ASN A 198 -7.59 -7.02 -10.57
C ASN A 198 -6.13 -6.89 -11.07
N PHE A 199 -5.78 -5.77 -11.70
CA PHE A 199 -4.42 -5.46 -12.11
C PHE A 199 -3.44 -5.38 -10.93
N LEU A 200 -3.77 -4.64 -9.87
CA LEU A 200 -2.82 -4.43 -8.79
C LEU A 200 -2.60 -5.67 -7.93
N THR A 201 -3.59 -6.55 -7.85
CA THR A 201 -3.42 -7.86 -7.21
C THR A 201 -2.49 -8.78 -8.00
N ARG A 202 -2.27 -8.52 -9.31
CA ARG A 202 -1.41 -9.30 -10.21
C ARG A 202 0.01 -8.76 -10.39
N ILE A 203 0.28 -7.52 -10.00
CA ILE A 203 1.64 -6.94 -10.08
C ILE A 203 2.41 -7.12 -8.78
N ASP A 204 3.74 -7.24 -8.92
CA ASP A 204 4.62 -7.55 -7.79
C ASP A 204 4.79 -6.35 -6.86
N PHE A 205 5.18 -6.64 -5.62
CA PHE A 205 5.44 -5.62 -4.62
C PHE A 205 6.50 -4.60 -5.06
N SER A 206 7.49 -5.01 -5.88
CA SER A 206 8.51 -4.10 -6.43
C SER A 206 7.89 -2.97 -7.26
N ILE A 207 6.92 -3.30 -8.12
CA ILE A 207 6.21 -2.32 -8.94
C ILE A 207 5.37 -1.41 -8.06
N LYS A 208 4.60 -1.96 -7.11
CA LYS A 208 3.83 -1.15 -6.13
C LYS A 208 4.72 -0.20 -5.35
N LYS A 209 5.88 -0.69 -4.90
CA LYS A 209 6.90 0.10 -4.20
C LYS A 209 7.43 1.22 -5.09
N ASN A 210 7.69 0.97 -6.37
CA ASN A 210 8.14 2.01 -7.30
C ASN A 210 7.06 3.06 -7.53
N ILE A 211 5.76 2.68 -7.60
CA ILE A 211 4.67 3.66 -7.74
C ILE A 211 4.62 4.57 -6.50
N PHE A 212 4.70 3.96 -5.32
CA PHE A 212 4.73 4.69 -4.07
C PHE A 212 5.96 5.61 -3.98
N SER A 213 7.13 5.10 -4.37
CA SER A 213 8.40 5.83 -4.39
C SER A 213 8.31 7.07 -5.28
N THR A 214 7.75 6.94 -6.49
CA THR A 214 7.53 8.09 -7.37
C THR A 214 6.56 9.10 -6.77
N PHE A 215 5.45 8.63 -6.21
CA PHE A 215 4.48 9.51 -5.53
C PHE A 215 5.14 10.34 -4.43
N LEU A 216 6.08 9.76 -3.67
CA LEU A 216 6.80 10.51 -2.63
C LEU A 216 7.86 11.44 -3.22
N ASN A 217 8.59 10.99 -4.24
CA ASN A 217 9.61 11.77 -4.95
C ASN A 217 9.03 13.05 -5.58
N SER A 218 7.82 13.00 -6.14
CA SER A 218 7.17 14.16 -6.76
C SER A 218 6.86 15.27 -5.77
N TYR A 219 6.73 14.94 -4.47
CA TYR A 219 6.59 15.92 -3.39
C TYR A 219 7.88 16.16 -2.62
N MET A 220 9.00 15.61 -3.11
CA MET A 220 10.32 15.73 -2.48
C MET A 220 10.34 15.24 -1.02
N ILE A 221 9.50 14.25 -0.69
CA ILE A 221 9.54 13.60 0.62
C ILE A 221 10.72 12.61 0.61
N ASN A 222 11.61 12.70 1.61
CA ASN A 222 12.62 11.66 1.78
C ASN A 222 12.01 10.42 2.45
N TYR A 223 12.29 9.24 1.91
CA TYR A 223 11.75 7.99 2.41
C TYR A 223 12.71 6.82 2.27
N GLU A 224 12.38 5.73 2.97
CA GLU A 224 13.00 4.43 2.82
C GLU A 224 11.96 3.33 3.06
N PHE A 225 12.14 2.20 2.35
CA PHE A 225 11.42 0.97 2.63
C PHE A 225 12.34 0.00 3.37
N HIS A 226 11.93 -0.43 4.57
CA HIS A 226 12.64 -1.43 5.39
C HIS A 226 11.68 -2.57 5.74
N ASP A 227 11.95 -3.78 5.23
CA ASP A 227 11.09 -4.96 5.39
C ASP A 227 9.61 -4.71 5.06
N GLY A 228 9.35 -3.89 4.04
CA GLY A 228 8.00 -3.49 3.62
C GLY A 228 7.35 -2.39 4.46
N ASN A 229 8.00 -1.88 5.51
CA ASN A 229 7.58 -0.68 6.22
C ASN A 229 8.07 0.57 5.48
N LEU A 230 7.22 1.59 5.38
CA LEU A 230 7.54 2.88 4.80
C LEU A 230 7.96 3.84 5.89
N ILE A 231 9.12 4.45 5.74
CA ILE A 231 9.69 5.41 6.71
C ILE A 231 9.86 6.74 5.99
N LEU A 232 9.29 7.81 6.55
CA LEU A 232 9.38 9.17 6.03
C LEU A 232 10.22 10.02 6.98
N PHE A 233 11.19 10.77 6.43
CA PHE A 233 12.14 11.55 7.22
C PHE A 233 12.47 12.92 6.60
N GLU A 234 12.94 13.87 7.42
CA GLU A 234 13.22 15.25 6.97
C GLU A 234 14.49 15.33 6.10
N ASN A 235 15.58 14.67 6.51
CA ASN A 235 16.90 14.79 5.88
C ASN A 235 17.42 13.44 5.39
N SER A 236 18.28 13.43 4.38
CA SER A 236 18.94 12.22 3.84
C SER A 236 19.71 11.37 4.86
N ARG A 237 19.97 11.89 6.07
CA ARG A 237 20.54 11.14 7.19
C ARG A 237 19.49 10.21 7.80
N LYS A 238 19.62 8.93 7.48
CA LYS A 238 18.78 7.82 7.96
C LYS A 238 19.01 7.55 9.45
N PHE A 239 18.24 8.19 10.33
CA PHE A 239 18.16 7.81 11.74
C PHE A 239 16.71 7.54 12.11
N TYR A 240 16.36 6.25 12.24
CA TYR A 240 15.07 5.82 12.77
C TYR A 240 15.28 4.64 13.74
N ASP A 241 14.39 4.53 14.72
CA ASP A 241 14.45 3.47 15.73
C ASP A 241 13.57 2.31 15.29
N VAL A 242 14.21 1.19 14.94
CA VAL A 242 13.55 -0.05 14.51
C VAL A 242 12.71 -0.63 15.65
N ALA A 243 13.02 -0.35 16.92
CA ALA A 243 12.23 -0.80 18.07
C ALA A 243 10.83 -0.17 18.15
N LEU A 244 10.53 0.82 17.29
CA LEU A 244 9.19 1.34 17.12
C LEU A 244 8.27 0.35 16.41
N PHE A 245 8.81 -0.50 15.54
CA PHE A 245 8.05 -1.58 14.91
C PHE A 245 7.75 -2.69 15.92
N ASP A 246 6.53 -3.22 15.87
CA ASP A 246 6.11 -4.33 16.73
C ASP A 246 5.74 -5.52 15.85
N GLU A 247 6.52 -6.59 15.95
CA GLU A 247 6.33 -7.82 15.17
C GLU A 247 5.00 -8.52 15.49
N ASN A 248 4.39 -8.22 16.64
CA ASN A 248 3.11 -8.79 17.05
C ASN A 248 1.91 -8.08 16.41
N ILE A 249 2.12 -6.95 15.75
CA ILE A 249 1.09 -6.23 15.01
C ILE A 249 1.15 -6.69 13.54
N PRO A 250 0.06 -7.24 12.97
CA PRO A 250 0.09 -7.93 11.67
C PRO A 250 0.06 -6.98 10.46
N PHE A 251 0.52 -5.74 10.63
CA PHE A 251 0.44 -4.69 9.61
C PHE A 251 1.81 -4.09 9.34
N LYS A 252 2.07 -3.73 8.07
CA LYS A 252 3.21 -2.89 7.74
C LYS A 252 2.97 -1.46 8.22
N ASN A 253 4.07 -0.78 8.53
CA ASN A 253 4.07 0.50 9.20
C ASN A 253 4.38 1.65 8.24
N LEU A 254 3.67 2.76 8.40
CA LEU A 254 4.08 4.09 7.97
C LEU A 254 4.70 4.78 9.17
N LEU A 255 6.02 4.92 9.20
CA LEU A 255 6.75 5.65 10.22
C LEU A 255 7.01 7.09 9.76
N ILE A 256 6.46 8.05 10.48
CA ILE A 256 6.79 9.46 10.35
C ILE A 256 7.78 9.78 11.46
N THR A 257 9.04 10.05 11.11
CA THR A 257 10.13 10.11 12.09
C THR A 257 10.07 11.31 13.02
N ASP A 258 9.49 12.42 12.56
CA ASP A 258 9.35 13.65 13.33
C ASP A 258 8.12 14.48 12.89
N PHE A 259 7.79 15.47 13.70
CA PHE A 259 6.61 16.32 13.49
C PHE A 259 6.70 17.24 12.26
N ARG A 260 7.90 17.58 11.77
CA ARG A 260 8.02 18.42 10.56
C ARG A 260 7.63 17.62 9.33
N VAL A 261 8.07 16.37 9.24
CA VAL A 261 7.65 15.43 8.20
C VAL A 261 6.14 15.24 8.24
N PHE A 262 5.57 15.11 9.44
CA PHE A 262 4.11 15.08 9.62
C PHE A 262 3.43 16.33 9.01
N CYS A 263 3.93 17.53 9.30
CA CYS A 263 3.38 18.77 8.75
C CYS A 263 3.48 18.85 7.21
N ILE A 264 4.59 18.40 6.63
CA ILE A 264 4.79 18.35 5.18
C ILE A 264 3.75 17.42 4.55
N LEU A 265 3.62 16.21 5.09
CA LEU A 265 2.65 15.24 4.61
C LEU A 265 1.21 15.74 4.77
N GLU A 266 0.87 16.38 5.88
CA GLU A 266 -0.44 17.01 6.10
C GLU A 266 -0.77 18.07 5.03
N ASN A 267 0.20 18.91 4.67
CA ASN A 267 0.01 19.92 3.63
C ASN A 267 -0.24 19.30 2.25
N ILE A 268 0.48 18.21 1.93
CA ILE A 268 0.33 17.46 0.68
C ILE A 268 -1.05 16.80 0.62
N LEU A 269 -1.47 16.15 1.72
CA LEU A 269 -2.75 15.45 1.82
C LEU A 269 -3.96 16.38 1.94
N LYS A 270 -3.75 17.71 1.95
CA LYS A 270 -4.83 18.69 1.82
C LYS A 270 -5.55 18.54 0.48
N ASP A 271 -4.79 18.25 -0.59
CA ASP A 271 -5.38 17.95 -1.89
C ASP A 271 -6.13 16.61 -1.86
N THR A 272 -7.35 16.61 -2.39
CA THR A 272 -8.24 15.45 -2.27
C THR A 272 -7.80 14.30 -3.19
N ASN A 273 -7.29 14.61 -4.38
CA ASN A 273 -6.82 13.58 -5.32
C ASN A 273 -5.57 12.91 -4.77
N THR A 274 -4.62 13.71 -4.29
CA THR A 274 -3.40 13.29 -3.61
C THR A 274 -3.71 12.38 -2.42
N ARG A 275 -4.68 12.77 -1.58
CA ARG A 275 -5.12 11.96 -0.44
C ARG A 275 -5.75 10.64 -0.86
N LYS A 276 -6.55 10.61 -1.93
CA LYS A 276 -7.12 9.37 -2.50
C LYS A 276 -6.03 8.44 -3.03
N ILE A 277 -5.06 8.99 -3.76
CA ILE A 277 -3.92 8.22 -4.30
C ILE A 277 -3.12 7.60 -3.15
N PHE A 278 -2.75 8.41 -2.16
CA PHE A 278 -1.98 7.95 -1.01
C PHE A 278 -2.73 6.85 -0.23
N LYS A 279 -4.05 7.01 -0.02
CA LYS A 279 -4.91 5.98 0.57
C LYS A 279 -4.79 4.63 -0.14
N LEU A 280 -4.90 4.66 -1.47
CA LEU A 280 -4.84 3.45 -2.29
C LEU A 280 -3.47 2.79 -2.23
N LEU A 281 -2.39 3.58 -2.31
CA LEU A 281 -1.02 3.07 -2.18
C LEU A 281 -0.77 2.40 -0.83
N LEU A 282 -1.28 2.97 0.28
CA LEU A 282 -1.21 2.35 1.60
C LEU A 282 -1.95 1.00 1.64
N ASN A 283 -3.15 0.93 1.07
CA ASN A 283 -3.94 -0.30 1.03
C ASN A 283 -3.22 -1.41 0.24
N GLU A 284 -2.69 -1.08 -0.94
CA GLU A 284 -2.03 -2.01 -1.85
C GLU A 284 -0.69 -2.55 -1.35
N THR A 285 -0.04 -1.80 -0.47
CA THR A 285 1.21 -2.21 0.20
C THR A 285 0.97 -2.79 1.60
N ASN A 286 -0.29 -2.98 1.99
CA ASN A 286 -0.71 -3.46 3.31
C ASN A 286 -0.13 -2.62 4.48
N ILE A 287 0.08 -1.33 4.24
CA ILE A 287 0.48 -0.38 5.27
C ILE A 287 -0.76 0.11 6.00
N LYS A 288 -1.04 -0.53 7.14
CA LYS A 288 -2.23 -0.28 7.97
C LYS A 288 -1.88 0.12 9.40
N SER A 289 -0.60 0.31 9.70
CA SER A 289 -0.13 0.83 10.98
C SER A 289 0.52 2.20 10.78
N LEU A 290 0.05 3.21 11.51
CA LEU A 290 0.65 4.55 11.50
C LEU A 290 1.49 4.74 12.75
N ILE A 291 2.77 5.02 12.58
CA ILE A 291 3.68 5.40 13.66
C ILE A 291 4.00 6.88 13.53
N ILE A 292 3.57 7.66 14.53
CA ILE A 292 3.93 9.06 14.67
C ILE A 292 4.99 9.15 15.77
N ASN A 293 6.19 9.57 15.39
CA ASN A 293 7.31 9.72 16.30
C ASN A 293 7.70 11.19 16.41
N SER A 294 8.01 11.66 17.62
CA SER A 294 8.36 13.06 17.85
C SER A 294 9.59 13.21 18.77
N TYR A 295 10.78 12.85 18.27
CA TYR A 295 12.05 12.93 19.03
C TYR A 295 12.37 14.31 19.59
N LYS A 296 12.10 15.35 18.81
CA LYS A 296 12.27 16.73 19.25
C LYS A 296 10.96 17.10 19.93
N GLY A 297 11.02 17.51 21.19
CA GLY A 297 9.90 18.05 21.96
C GLY A 297 9.37 19.36 21.36
N CYS A 298 9.03 19.36 20.08
CA CYS A 298 8.18 20.35 19.48
C CYS A 298 6.88 20.28 20.26
N GLU A 299 6.66 21.27 21.11
CA GLU A 299 5.31 21.62 21.51
C GLU A 299 4.50 21.67 20.21
N ILE A 300 3.49 20.81 20.13
CA ILE A 300 2.53 20.84 19.02
C ILE A 300 1.77 22.14 19.21
N PHE A 301 2.39 23.26 18.82
CA PHE A 301 1.70 24.51 18.64
C PHE A 301 0.64 24.24 17.60
N ASP A 302 -0.60 24.62 17.91
CA ASP A 302 -1.77 24.55 17.03
C ASP A 302 -1.57 25.39 15.76
N ARG A 303 -0.61 24.99 14.94
CA ARG A 303 -0.60 25.28 13.51
C ARG A 303 -1.89 24.66 12.98
N ASN A 304 -2.54 25.32 12.03
CA ASN A 304 -3.81 24.93 11.41
C ASN A 304 -3.73 23.54 10.71
N LEU A 305 -3.58 22.47 11.50
CA LEU A 305 -3.46 21.09 11.07
C LEU A 305 -4.85 20.47 11.07
N HIS A 306 -5.25 19.95 9.92
CA HIS A 306 -6.56 19.34 9.74
C HIS A 306 -6.56 17.83 10.01
N PHE A 307 -5.38 17.20 10.17
CA PHE A 307 -5.18 15.77 10.39
C PHE A 307 -5.71 14.93 9.23
N PHE A 308 -5.37 15.34 8.00
CA PHE A 308 -5.79 14.67 6.77
C PHE A 308 -5.28 13.24 6.70
N ILE A 309 -4.10 12.93 7.24
CA ILE A 309 -3.58 11.55 7.26
C ILE A 309 -4.49 10.62 8.05
N LEU A 310 -5.02 11.07 9.18
CA LEU A 310 -5.91 10.25 9.99
C LEU A 310 -7.26 10.07 9.27
N SER A 311 -7.72 11.07 8.49
CA SER A 311 -8.98 10.99 7.72
C SER A 311 -8.96 10.02 6.54
N ILE A 312 -7.83 9.34 6.30
CA ILE A 312 -7.70 8.35 5.22
C ILE A 312 -8.55 7.11 5.49
N HIS A 313 -8.82 6.76 6.76
CA HIS A 313 -9.62 5.60 7.12
C HIS A 313 -9.07 4.26 6.59
N THR A 314 -7.74 4.10 6.60
CA THR A 314 -7.03 2.86 6.22
C THR A 314 -6.33 2.20 7.42
N PHE A 315 -5.94 3.00 8.42
CA PHE A 315 -5.14 2.52 9.53
C PHE A 315 -5.99 1.68 10.50
N LYS A 316 -5.44 0.54 10.91
CA LYS A 316 -5.97 -0.35 11.95
C LYS A 316 -5.08 -0.36 13.21
N SER A 317 -3.91 0.25 13.12
CA SER A 317 -2.95 0.36 14.21
C SER A 317 -2.40 1.77 14.29
N ILE A 318 -2.27 2.29 15.50
CA ILE A 318 -1.63 3.58 15.78
C ILE A 318 -0.56 3.39 16.84
N VAL A 319 0.64 3.90 16.54
CA VAL A 319 1.76 3.98 17.47
C VAL A 319 2.11 5.44 17.67
N MET A 320 2.07 5.91 18.91
CA MET A 320 2.61 7.21 19.29
C MET A 320 3.89 6.98 20.08
N ALA A 321 4.96 7.67 19.68
CA ALA A 321 6.26 7.52 20.31
C ALA A 321 6.96 8.86 20.63
N ASN A 322 7.62 8.90 21.78
CA ASN A 322 8.50 9.98 22.24
C ASN A 322 7.80 11.34 22.41
N PHE A 323 6.50 11.37 22.73
CA PHE A 323 5.79 12.62 23.03
C PHE A 323 5.99 13.05 24.49
N ILE A 324 6.57 14.24 24.70
CA ILE A 324 6.75 14.84 26.03
C ILE A 324 5.44 15.46 26.54
N LYS A 325 4.68 16.11 25.65
CA LYS A 325 3.35 16.69 25.92
C LYS A 325 2.48 16.57 24.69
N PHE A 326 1.18 16.39 24.88
CA PHE A 326 0.18 16.47 23.82
C PHE A 326 -0.56 17.81 23.89
N SER A 327 -0.83 18.44 22.75
CA SER A 327 -1.79 19.55 22.73
C SER A 327 -3.22 18.99 22.84
N SER A 328 -4.10 19.72 23.54
CA SER A 328 -5.52 19.36 23.67
C SER A 328 -6.21 19.24 22.30
N PHE A 329 -5.79 20.04 21.33
CA PHE A 329 -6.24 19.97 19.95
C PHE A 329 -5.78 18.70 19.23
N PHE A 330 -4.51 18.31 19.36
CA PHE A 330 -4.01 17.04 18.83
C PHE A 330 -4.83 15.88 19.39
N ILE A 331 -5.06 15.86 20.71
CA ILE A 331 -5.87 14.82 21.35
C ILE A 331 -7.31 14.85 20.84
N SER A 332 -7.92 16.02 20.68
CA SER A 332 -9.31 16.10 20.21
C SER A 332 -9.45 15.64 18.75
N LYS A 333 -8.47 15.94 17.90
CA LYS A 333 -8.39 15.49 16.51
C LYS A 333 -8.10 14.00 16.41
N VAL A 334 -7.10 13.50 17.14
CA VAL A 334 -6.87 12.07 17.21
C VAL A 334 -8.12 11.40 17.76
N LYS A 335 -8.78 11.88 18.83
CA LYS A 335 -10.05 11.33 19.32
C LYS A 335 -11.14 11.31 18.25
N ALA A 336 -11.32 12.40 17.51
CA ALA A 336 -12.32 12.51 16.46
C ALA A 336 -12.07 11.51 15.33
N VAL A 337 -10.81 11.23 15.03
CA VAL A 337 -10.40 10.35 13.94
C VAL A 337 -9.94 8.96 14.43
N PHE A 338 -9.90 8.70 15.74
CA PHE A 338 -9.66 7.39 16.33
C PHE A 338 -10.88 6.56 16.01
N GLU A 339 -10.90 5.98 14.83
CA GLU A 339 -12.05 5.29 14.27
C GLU A 339 -12.48 4.13 15.16
N LEU A 340 -13.74 3.71 15.01
CA LEU A 340 -14.27 2.50 15.65
C LEU A 340 -13.55 1.22 15.20
N ASN A 341 -12.66 1.28 14.19
CA ASN A 341 -11.98 0.14 13.59
C ASN A 341 -10.49 0.01 13.98
N ILE A 342 -9.95 0.88 14.85
CA ILE A 342 -8.58 0.73 15.35
C ILE A 342 -8.51 -0.54 16.21
N GLU A 343 -7.71 -1.50 15.77
CA GLU A 343 -7.53 -2.79 16.41
C GLU A 343 -6.32 -2.79 17.36
N TYR A 344 -5.31 -1.97 17.10
CA TYR A 344 -4.07 -1.93 17.91
C TYR A 344 -3.68 -0.51 18.30
N LEU A 345 -3.30 -0.33 19.56
CA LEU A 345 -2.76 0.92 20.07
C LEU A 345 -1.41 0.67 20.74
N SER A 346 -0.42 1.48 20.39
CA SER A 346 0.89 1.46 21.04
C SER A 346 1.29 2.85 21.53
N LEU A 347 1.71 2.95 22.79
CA LEU A 347 2.28 4.16 23.38
C LEU A 347 3.71 3.84 23.86
N LYS A 348 4.71 4.57 23.35
CA LYS A 348 6.12 4.32 23.64
C LYS A 348 6.85 5.59 24.10
N ASN A 349 7.47 5.57 25.28
CA ASN A 349 8.22 6.71 25.86
C ASN A 349 7.37 8.00 25.93
N ILE A 350 6.21 7.92 26.57
CA ILE A 350 5.25 9.02 26.61
C ILE A 350 4.88 9.37 28.04
N VAL A 351 4.69 10.65 28.31
CA VAL A 351 4.00 11.13 29.50
C VAL A 351 2.58 11.55 29.12
N VAL A 352 1.57 10.93 29.74
CA VAL A 352 0.15 11.12 29.39
C VAL A 352 -0.69 11.32 30.64
N SER A 353 -1.77 12.10 30.56
CA SER A 353 -2.73 12.18 31.65
C SER A 353 -3.69 10.98 31.61
N LYS A 354 -4.25 10.62 32.76
CA LYS A 354 -5.29 9.58 32.89
C LYS A 354 -6.49 9.87 31.99
N SER A 355 -6.87 11.14 31.89
CA SER A 355 -8.00 11.58 31.05
C SER A 355 -7.75 11.31 29.55
N ILE A 356 -6.55 11.60 29.05
CA ILE A 356 -6.18 11.37 27.64
C ILE A 356 -6.12 9.88 27.34
N LEU A 357 -5.47 9.11 28.21
CA LEU A 357 -5.39 7.65 28.08
C LEU A 357 -6.80 7.02 28.11
N GLY A 358 -7.69 7.55 28.94
CA GLY A 358 -9.12 7.21 28.99
C GLY A 358 -9.83 7.37 27.65
N LEU A 359 -9.50 8.41 26.87
CA LEU A 359 -10.14 8.66 25.58
C LEU A 359 -9.80 7.59 24.54
N PHE A 360 -8.57 7.09 24.55
CA PHE A 360 -8.13 6.04 23.63
C PHE A 360 -8.71 4.68 23.98
N LEU A 361 -8.77 4.37 25.28
CA LEU A 361 -9.11 3.04 25.77
C LEU A 361 -10.62 2.82 26.01
N LYS A 362 -11.44 3.89 26.07
CA LYS A 362 -12.90 3.78 26.19
C LYS A 362 -13.59 3.32 24.90
N LYS A 363 -12.94 3.41 23.74
CA LYS A 363 -13.50 2.94 22.47
C LYS A 363 -13.36 1.41 22.42
N GLY A 364 -14.48 0.71 22.30
CA GLY A 364 -14.49 -0.75 22.17
C GLY A 364 -13.87 -1.21 20.85
N GLY A 365 -13.37 -2.46 20.80
CA GLY A 365 -12.83 -3.07 19.57
C GLY A 365 -11.31 -3.17 19.49
N LEU A 366 -10.57 -2.65 20.48
CA LEU A 366 -9.12 -2.87 20.58
C LEU A 366 -8.82 -4.35 20.82
N LYS A 367 -8.04 -4.94 19.92
CA LYS A 367 -7.51 -6.31 20.02
C LYS A 367 -6.13 -6.35 20.67
N GLY A 368 -5.34 -5.28 20.53
CA GLY A 368 -3.99 -5.23 21.08
C GLY A 368 -3.64 -3.90 21.72
N LEU A 369 -2.97 -3.96 22.87
CA LEU A 369 -2.47 -2.77 23.58
C LEU A 369 -0.99 -2.94 23.96
N VAL A 370 -0.14 -2.03 23.49
CA VAL A 370 1.29 -2.01 23.78
C VAL A 370 1.63 -0.73 24.53
N LEU A 371 2.24 -0.86 25.71
CA LEU A 371 2.65 0.27 26.52
C LEU A 371 4.12 0.10 26.92
N TYR A 372 4.97 1.03 26.51
CA TYR A 372 6.41 0.99 26.81
C TYR A 372 6.88 2.32 27.41
N ASN A 373 7.44 2.29 28.63
CA ASN A 373 7.90 3.49 29.33
C ASN A 373 6.83 4.61 29.35
N VAL A 374 5.59 4.25 29.64
CA VAL A 374 4.46 5.20 29.72
C VAL A 374 4.34 5.68 31.17
N ASN A 375 4.47 6.99 31.36
CA ASN A 375 4.28 7.63 32.66
C ASN A 375 2.93 8.35 32.71
N ILE A 376 2.16 8.11 33.77
CA ILE A 376 0.87 8.77 33.99
C ILE A 376 1.10 9.93 34.97
N MET A 377 0.72 11.15 34.58
CA MET A 377 1.02 12.35 35.38
C MET A 377 0.36 12.34 36.77
N GLU A 378 -0.77 11.66 36.91
CA GLU A 378 -1.51 11.56 38.17
C GLU A 378 -0.96 10.43 39.06
N HIS A 379 -0.67 10.74 40.33
CA HIS A 379 -0.02 9.85 41.31
C HIS A 379 -0.77 8.54 41.64
N TYR A 380 -1.98 8.35 41.13
CA TYR A 380 -2.75 7.12 41.28
C TYR A 380 -2.67 6.34 39.97
N GLY A 381 -2.15 5.10 40.05
CA GLY A 381 -1.93 4.23 38.89
C GLY A 381 -3.18 4.00 38.03
N PHE A 382 -2.98 3.35 36.88
CA PHE A 382 -3.99 2.95 35.89
C PHE A 382 -5.30 2.44 36.56
N THR A 383 -6.26 3.31 36.87
CA THR A 383 -7.43 2.98 37.73
C THR A 383 -8.74 3.27 37.00
N ASP A 384 -9.58 2.23 36.93
CA ASP A 384 -11.03 2.16 36.71
C ASP A 384 -11.65 2.68 35.41
N VAL A 385 -10.95 3.47 34.59
CA VAL A 385 -11.52 4.11 33.39
C VAL A 385 -11.63 3.17 32.16
N TYR A 386 -11.25 1.90 32.32
CA TYR A 386 -10.76 1.06 31.21
C TYR A 386 -11.44 -0.32 31.09
N SER A 387 -12.56 -0.58 31.77
CA SER A 387 -13.20 -1.90 31.79
C SER A 387 -13.77 -2.34 30.43
N ALA A 388 -14.25 -1.41 29.59
CA ALA A 388 -14.98 -1.73 28.36
C ALA A 388 -14.12 -2.31 27.22
N SER A 389 -12.80 -2.07 27.20
CA SER A 389 -11.92 -2.61 26.15
C SER A 389 -11.30 -3.96 26.51
N ASN A 390 -11.33 -4.37 27.77
CA ASN A 390 -10.69 -5.62 28.21
C ASN A 390 -11.26 -6.85 27.51
N GLU A 391 -12.58 -6.90 27.30
CA GLU A 391 -13.26 -8.03 26.66
C GLU A 391 -12.79 -8.28 25.21
N THR A 392 -12.36 -7.24 24.50
CA THR A 392 -11.88 -7.34 23.11
C THR A 392 -10.37 -7.54 22.99
N LEU A 393 -9.61 -7.33 24.07
CA LEU A 393 -8.16 -7.44 24.07
C LEU A 393 -7.72 -8.91 23.99
N HIS A 394 -7.04 -9.24 22.90
CA HIS A 394 -6.37 -10.52 22.65
C HIS A 394 -4.86 -10.46 22.92
N PHE A 395 -4.28 -9.27 22.90
CA PHE A 395 -2.84 -9.06 23.03
C PHE A 395 -2.51 -7.89 23.96
N ILE A 396 -1.60 -8.11 24.93
CA ILE A 396 -0.97 -7.02 25.69
C ILE A 396 0.56 -7.16 25.70
N ASP A 397 1.25 -6.04 25.57
CA ASP A 397 2.70 -5.92 25.80
C ASP A 397 3.02 -4.70 26.65
N PHE A 398 3.22 -4.90 27.95
CA PHE A 398 3.51 -3.83 28.90
C PHE A 398 4.94 -3.91 29.40
N LYS A 399 5.72 -2.88 29.11
CA LYS A 399 7.15 -2.79 29.45
C LYS A 399 7.42 -1.51 30.22
N ASN A 400 7.82 -1.64 31.48
CA ASN A 400 8.11 -0.53 32.38
C ASN A 400 6.95 0.48 32.47
N VAL A 401 5.77 -0.02 32.87
CA VAL A 401 4.56 0.77 33.06
C VAL A 401 4.00 0.47 34.44
N PHE A 402 3.50 1.48 35.13
CA PHE A 402 2.87 1.33 36.44
C PHE A 402 1.36 1.08 36.29
N ILE A 403 0.95 -0.18 36.48
CA ILE A 403 -0.45 -0.61 36.40
C ILE A 403 -0.96 -0.92 37.81
N GLY A 404 -2.12 -0.36 38.17
CA GLY A 404 -2.72 -0.54 39.49
C GLY A 404 -3.46 -1.88 39.66
N VAL A 405 -3.64 -2.29 40.91
CA VAL A 405 -4.36 -3.52 41.32
C VAL A 405 -5.74 -3.62 40.67
N ASN A 406 -6.54 -2.55 40.69
CA ASN A 406 -7.90 -2.57 40.14
C ASN A 406 -7.95 -2.92 38.65
N TRP A 407 -6.98 -2.44 37.86
CA TRP A 407 -6.97 -2.77 36.44
C TRP A 407 -6.63 -4.24 36.22
N TRP A 408 -5.65 -4.78 36.95
CA TRP A 408 -5.33 -6.21 36.88
C TRP A 408 -6.52 -7.08 37.26
N ASN A 409 -7.23 -6.74 38.33
CA ASN A 409 -8.46 -7.42 38.73
C ASN A 409 -9.48 -7.44 37.58
N ASN A 410 -9.79 -6.27 37.02
CA ASN A 410 -10.74 -6.11 35.92
C ASN A 410 -10.28 -6.82 34.65
N PHE A 411 -9.00 -6.77 34.33
CA PHE A 411 -8.42 -7.44 33.17
C PHE A 411 -8.54 -8.96 33.33
N PHE A 412 -8.14 -9.49 34.47
CA PHE A 412 -8.23 -10.92 34.74
C PHE A 412 -9.66 -11.43 34.85
N SER A 413 -10.63 -10.60 35.24
CA SER A 413 -12.05 -10.99 35.33
C SER A 413 -12.77 -10.97 33.97
N SER A 414 -12.37 -10.12 33.03
CA SER A 414 -13.10 -9.91 31.76
C SER A 414 -12.32 -10.25 30.48
N ALA A 415 -10.99 -10.12 30.46
CA ALA A 415 -10.22 -10.20 29.22
C ALA A 415 -10.19 -11.60 28.59
N ASN A 416 -10.19 -11.64 27.26
CA ASN A 416 -10.02 -12.85 26.45
C ASN A 416 -8.65 -12.84 25.73
N VAL A 417 -7.60 -12.60 26.52
CA VAL A 417 -6.24 -12.43 26.03
C VAL A 417 -5.60 -13.77 25.67
N SER A 418 -4.99 -13.85 24.49
CA SER A 418 -4.22 -15.01 24.05
C SER A 418 -2.71 -14.81 24.21
N LYS A 419 -2.24 -13.55 24.23
CA LYS A 419 -0.83 -13.21 24.33
C LYS A 419 -0.57 -12.11 25.35
N ILE A 420 0.26 -12.41 26.35
CA ILE A 420 0.67 -11.48 27.41
C ILE A 420 2.20 -11.37 27.43
N ILE A 421 2.72 -10.15 27.28
CA ILE A 421 4.14 -9.82 27.45
C ILE A 421 4.26 -8.75 28.52
N LEU A 422 5.09 -9.02 29.54
CA LEU A 422 5.29 -8.12 30.67
C LEU A 422 6.78 -7.96 30.96
N LEU A 423 7.21 -6.71 31.19
CA LEU A 423 8.53 -6.40 31.70
C LEU A 423 8.40 -5.37 32.80
N PHE A 424 8.68 -5.80 34.03
CA PHE A 424 8.65 -4.94 35.19
C PHE A 424 10.03 -4.30 35.42
N ARG A 425 10.04 -3.01 35.79
CA ARG A 425 11.20 -2.32 36.39
C ARG A 425 10.89 -1.69 37.76
N SER A 426 9.65 -1.83 38.22
CA SER A 426 9.19 -1.38 39.53
C SER A 426 8.72 -2.57 40.34
N ILE A 427 9.27 -2.70 41.55
CA ILE A 427 8.88 -3.73 42.53
C ILE A 427 7.38 -3.62 42.84
N ILE A 428 6.88 -2.40 43.02
CA ILE A 428 5.47 -2.15 43.37
C ILE A 428 4.53 -2.59 42.23
N ALA A 429 4.88 -2.28 40.98
CA ALA A 429 4.07 -2.68 39.82
C ALA A 429 4.02 -4.21 39.66
N GLU A 430 5.13 -4.89 39.96
CA GLU A 430 5.20 -6.35 39.98
C GLU A 430 4.34 -6.94 41.10
N GLU A 431 4.40 -6.40 42.32
CA GLU A 431 3.59 -6.87 43.46
C GLU A 431 2.09 -6.78 43.17
N TYR A 432 1.65 -5.67 42.56
CA TYR A 432 0.25 -5.49 42.17
C TYR A 432 -0.22 -6.53 41.14
N PHE A 433 0.62 -6.85 40.14
CA PHE A 433 0.32 -7.91 39.20
C PHE A 433 0.26 -9.28 39.90
N LEU A 434 1.26 -9.62 40.72
CA LEU A 434 1.33 -10.91 41.41
C LEU A 434 0.18 -11.11 42.40
N GLN A 435 -0.29 -10.05 43.05
CA GLN A 435 -1.42 -10.09 43.95
C GLN A 435 -2.68 -10.53 43.21
N GLU A 436 -3.03 -9.86 42.12
CA GLU A 436 -4.27 -10.16 41.39
C GLU A 436 -4.16 -11.45 40.55
N PHE A 437 -2.98 -11.77 40.02
CA PHE A 437 -2.76 -13.01 39.30
C PHE A 437 -2.96 -14.25 40.20
N LYS A 438 -2.63 -14.16 41.49
CA LYS A 438 -2.89 -15.25 42.46
C LYS A 438 -4.37 -15.43 42.78
N ASN A 439 -5.16 -14.37 42.63
CA ASN A 439 -6.60 -14.36 42.86
C ASN A 439 -7.39 -14.75 41.61
N LEU A 440 -6.71 -15.25 40.56
CA LEU A 440 -7.32 -15.67 39.32
C LEU A 440 -8.20 -16.91 39.53
N ASN A 441 -9.51 -16.70 39.57
CA ASN A 441 -10.51 -17.75 39.83
C ASN A 441 -11.05 -18.43 38.57
N ARG A 442 -10.53 -18.09 37.37
CA ARG A 442 -10.97 -18.66 36.09
C ARG A 442 -9.78 -19.03 35.21
N LYS A 443 -9.94 -20.03 34.35
CA LYS A 443 -8.93 -20.33 33.32
C LYS A 443 -8.95 -19.25 32.23
N MET A 444 -7.78 -18.75 31.85
CA MET A 444 -7.62 -17.84 30.71
C MET A 444 -7.09 -18.60 29.48
N ASN A 445 -7.52 -18.21 28.29
CA ASN A 445 -7.08 -18.82 27.02
C ASN A 445 -5.73 -18.26 26.55
N VAL A 446 -4.74 -18.17 27.45
CA VAL A 446 -3.41 -17.63 27.14
C VAL A 446 -2.58 -18.69 26.43
N VAL A 447 -2.26 -18.43 25.16
CA VAL A 447 -1.39 -19.29 24.33
C VAL A 447 0.08 -18.91 24.49
N TYR A 448 0.36 -17.63 24.79
CA TYR A 448 1.71 -17.14 24.99
C TYR A 448 1.79 -16.20 26.20
N PHE A 449 2.64 -16.56 27.16
CA PHE A 449 2.93 -15.74 28.34
C PHE A 449 4.44 -15.53 28.47
N LYS A 450 4.87 -14.27 28.54
CA LYS A 450 6.26 -13.90 28.86
C LYS A 450 6.24 -12.80 29.91
N ALA A 451 6.91 -13.04 31.03
CA ALA A 451 7.10 -12.02 32.06
C ALA A 451 8.56 -11.93 32.48
N GLN A 452 9.09 -10.71 32.55
CA GLN A 452 10.38 -10.41 33.14
C GLN A 452 10.16 -9.60 34.42
N PHE A 453 10.51 -10.21 35.54
CA PHE A 453 10.34 -9.67 36.88
C PHE A 453 11.58 -8.89 37.34
N CYS A 454 11.39 -7.94 38.25
CA CYS A 454 12.44 -7.20 38.95
C CYS A 454 13.08 -8.05 40.06
N PHE A 455 12.28 -8.91 40.70
CA PHE A 455 12.75 -9.76 41.80
C PHE A 455 13.66 -10.89 41.33
N ARG A 456 14.59 -11.30 42.20
CA ARG A 456 15.39 -12.53 42.02
C ARG A 456 14.64 -13.81 42.40
N LYS A 457 13.50 -13.74 43.10
CA LYS A 457 12.76 -14.91 43.60
C LYS A 457 11.26 -14.79 43.34
N ILE A 458 10.75 -15.65 42.46
CA ILE A 458 9.32 -15.77 42.14
C ILE A 458 8.66 -16.69 43.16
N SER A 459 7.48 -16.31 43.67
CA SER A 459 6.76 -17.12 44.66
C SER A 459 6.26 -18.45 44.07
N LYS A 460 6.34 -19.55 44.84
CA LYS A 460 5.82 -20.86 44.42
C LYS A 460 4.33 -20.84 44.08
N SER A 461 3.55 -19.97 44.73
CA SER A 461 2.12 -19.83 44.44
C SER A 461 1.86 -19.27 43.05
N PHE A 462 2.70 -18.35 42.55
CA PHE A 462 2.61 -17.87 41.17
C PHE A 462 2.83 -18.99 40.16
N ILE A 463 3.83 -19.86 40.39
CA ILE A 463 4.10 -21.01 39.50
C ILE A 463 2.89 -21.96 39.44
N LYS A 464 2.19 -22.17 40.56
CA LYS A 464 0.98 -23.00 40.59
C LYS A 464 -0.17 -22.41 39.76
N CYS A 465 -0.27 -21.09 39.67
CA CYS A 465 -1.29 -20.40 38.87
C CYS A 465 -1.02 -20.43 37.36
N LEU A 466 0.15 -20.90 36.90
CA LEU A 466 0.49 -21.04 35.48
C LEU A 466 0.01 -22.36 34.86
N ASN A 467 -0.32 -23.36 35.69
CA ASN A 467 -0.89 -24.66 35.28
C ASN A 467 -2.41 -24.63 35.37
#